data_AF-A0A960A2Q3-F1
#
_entry.id   AF-A0A960A2Q3-F1
#
_cell.length_a   1.000
_cell.length_b   1.000
_cell.length_c   1.000
_cell.angle_alpha   90.00
_cell.angle_beta   90.00
_cell.angle_gamma   90.00
#
_symmetry.space_group_name_H-M   'P 1'
#
loop_
_entity.id
_entity.type
_entity.pdbx_description
1 polymer ?
#
loop_
_entity_poly.entity_id
_entity_poly.type
_entity_poly.pdbx_seq_one_letter_code
_entity_poly.pdbx_strand_id
1 'polypeptide(L)'
;MTSDALQPNARAISWASTMTGHGDELVTAHRDSHVHIATGAPIGREAREAREAQWLRPGAALASGAGNRAREEQPDSERTCFERDR
;
A
#
# COMPACT_ATOMS: atom_id res chain seq x y z
N MET A 1 -38.34 -20.43 -16.47
CA MET A 1 -39.02 -20.18 -15.18
C MET A 1 -38.17 -19.16 -14.45
N THR A 2 -38.76 -17.99 -14.31
CA THR A 2 -38.11 -16.68 -14.06
C THR A 2 -37.60 -16.57 -12.63
N SER A 3 -36.42 -15.99 -12.47
CA SER A 3 -35.84 -15.55 -11.19
C SER A 3 -36.77 -14.57 -10.46
N ASP A 4 -37.74 -15.08 -9.69
CA ASP A 4 -38.61 -14.27 -8.83
C ASP A 4 -38.26 -14.42 -7.33
N ALA A 5 -37.20 -15.18 -7.03
CA ALA A 5 -36.82 -15.55 -5.66
C ALA A 5 -35.85 -14.58 -4.96
N LEU A 6 -35.64 -13.36 -5.46
CA LEU A 6 -34.64 -12.44 -4.90
C LEU A 6 -35.12 -11.01 -4.65
N GLN A 7 -36.43 -10.78 -4.61
CA GLN A 7 -36.96 -9.47 -4.23
C GLN A 7 -37.25 -9.42 -2.71
N PRO A 8 -36.62 -8.49 -1.96
CA PRO A 8 -36.88 -8.36 -0.54
C PRO A 8 -38.32 -7.90 -0.29
N ASN A 9 -38.99 -8.52 0.68
CA ASN A 9 -40.35 -8.14 1.05
C ASN A 9 -40.39 -6.78 1.78
N ALA A 10 -41.57 -6.17 1.88
CA ALA A 10 -41.74 -4.83 2.46
C ALA A 10 -41.20 -4.71 3.90
N ARG A 11 -41.30 -5.78 4.70
CA ARG A 11 -40.74 -5.82 6.05
C ARG A 11 -39.21 -5.80 6.03
N ALA A 12 -38.59 -6.55 5.12
CA ALA A 12 -37.13 -6.58 4.95
C ALA A 12 -36.59 -5.21 4.48
N ILE A 13 -37.31 -4.53 3.58
CA ILE A 13 -36.99 -3.16 3.15
C ILE A 13 -37.08 -2.21 4.34
N SER A 14 -38.18 -2.24 5.10
CA SER A 14 -38.37 -1.38 6.28
C SER A 14 -37.36 -1.65 7.40
N TRP A 15 -36.85 -2.87 7.52
CA TRP A 15 -35.80 -3.19 8.46
C TRP A 15 -34.43 -2.70 7.97
N ALA A 16 -34.13 -2.87 6.68
CA ALA A 16 -32.89 -2.36 6.10
C ALA A 16 -32.81 -0.82 6.19
N SER A 17 -33.91 -0.10 6.03
CA SER A 17 -33.95 1.36 6.15
C SER A 17 -33.63 1.91 7.54
N THR A 18 -33.63 1.08 8.59
CA THR A 18 -33.18 1.51 9.93
C THR A 18 -31.68 1.34 10.13
N MET A 19 -30.99 0.63 9.22
CA MET A 19 -29.54 0.46 9.29
C MET A 19 -28.84 1.73 8.84
N THR A 20 -27.87 2.17 9.64
CA THR A 20 -27.01 3.31 9.27
C THR A 20 -26.26 2.99 7.99
N GLY A 21 -26.32 3.92 7.02
CA GLY A 21 -25.71 3.75 5.70
C GLY A 21 -26.59 3.07 4.66
N HIS A 22 -27.84 2.72 4.98
CA HIS A 22 -28.78 2.19 3.98
C HIS A 22 -29.24 3.28 3.01
N GLY A 23 -29.06 3.04 1.71
CA GLY A 23 -29.36 4.02 0.66
C GLY A 23 -28.20 4.94 0.30
N ASP A 24 -27.09 4.87 1.04
CA ASP A 24 -25.86 5.60 0.73
C ASP A 24 -25.04 4.83 -0.33
N GLU A 25 -24.34 5.56 -1.20
CA GLU A 25 -23.47 4.98 -2.24
C GLU A 25 -22.20 4.35 -1.65
N LEU A 26 -21.67 4.93 -0.56
CA LEU A 26 -20.49 4.45 0.14
C LEU A 26 -20.62 4.66 1.65
N VAL A 27 -20.45 3.58 2.41
CA VAL A 27 -20.42 3.61 3.87
C VAL A 27 -19.01 3.28 4.35
N THR A 28 -18.38 4.23 5.06
CA THR A 28 -17.06 4.03 5.66
C THR A 28 -17.18 3.80 7.16
N ALA A 29 -16.42 2.85 7.71
CA ALA A 29 -16.46 2.48 9.13
C ALA A 29 -16.12 3.63 10.10
N HIS A 30 -15.36 4.64 9.65
CA HIS A 30 -14.94 5.79 10.43
C HIS A 30 -15.40 7.11 9.79
N ARG A 31 -16.68 7.19 9.40
CA ARG A 31 -17.24 8.35 8.67
C ARG A 31 -16.87 9.70 9.27
N ASP A 32 -16.89 9.80 10.60
CA ASP A 32 -16.71 11.06 11.32
C ASP A 32 -15.25 11.26 11.81
N SER A 33 -14.33 10.38 11.41
CA SER A 33 -12.90 10.47 11.75
C SER A 33 -12.05 10.51 10.49
N HIS A 34 -11.21 11.53 10.41
CA HIS A 34 -10.30 11.73 9.29
C HIS A 34 -8.88 11.87 9.84
N VAL A 35 -8.04 10.89 9.52
CA VAL A 35 -6.60 10.96 9.77
C VAL A 35 -5.90 11.02 8.43
N HIS A 36 -5.13 12.07 8.23
CA HIS A 36 -4.24 12.20 7.09
C HIS A 36 -2.82 11.96 7.55
N ILE A 37 -2.09 11.11 6.82
CA ILE A 37 -0.66 10.93 7.00
C ILE A 37 0.02 11.63 5.82
N ALA A 38 0.93 12.55 6.11
CA ALA A 38 1.74 13.17 5.08
C ALA A 38 2.71 12.13 4.50
N THR A 39 2.92 12.16 3.18
CA THR A 39 3.79 11.20 2.48
C THR A 39 5.28 11.35 2.81
N GLY A 40 5.67 12.45 3.48
CA GLY A 40 7.06 12.73 3.83
C GLY A 40 7.94 12.95 2.59
N ALA A 41 9.22 13.25 2.82
CA ALA A 41 10.20 13.29 1.74
C ALA A 41 10.59 11.86 1.32
N PRO A 42 10.83 11.60 0.02
CA PRO A 42 11.30 10.31 -0.44
C PRO A 42 12.67 9.99 0.18
N ILE A 43 12.88 8.74 0.54
CA ILE A 43 14.16 8.26 1.06
C ILE A 43 15.01 7.85 -0.14
N GLY A 44 16.04 8.64 -0.41
CA GLY A 44 17.00 8.40 -1.49
C GLY A 44 17.86 7.15 -1.29
N ARG A 45 18.49 6.70 -2.38
CA ARG A 45 19.33 5.49 -2.44
C ARG A 45 20.42 5.47 -1.36
N GLU A 46 21.18 6.55 -1.24
CA GLU A 46 22.32 6.64 -0.29
C GLU A 46 21.87 6.48 1.17
N ALA A 47 20.71 7.04 1.53
CA ALA A 47 20.16 6.89 2.87
C ALA A 47 19.70 5.46 3.16
N ARG A 48 19.23 4.72 2.13
CA ARG A 48 18.90 3.30 2.24
C ARG A 48 20.16 2.45 2.40
N GLU A 49 21.18 2.68 1.58
CA GLU A 49 22.48 1.99 1.67
C GLU A 49 23.13 2.21 3.04
N ALA A 50 23.09 3.43 3.57
CA ALA A 50 23.58 3.73 4.92
C ALA A 50 22.79 2.98 6.01
N ARG A 51 21.47 2.83 5.82
CA ARG A 51 20.64 2.04 6.73
C ARG A 51 20.96 0.55 6.63
N GLU A 52 21.19 0.00 5.44
CA GLU A 52 21.63 -1.39 5.30
C GLU A 52 22.90 -1.66 6.11
N ALA A 53 23.91 -0.78 5.99
CA ALA A 53 25.18 -0.90 6.73
C ALA A 53 25.00 -0.84 8.27
N GLN A 54 24.00 -0.12 8.75
CA GLN A 54 23.73 0.02 10.19
C GLN A 54 22.90 -1.13 10.77
N TRP A 55 21.96 -1.67 10.00
CA TRP A 55 20.89 -2.54 10.52
C TRP A 55 21.04 -4.00 10.09
N LEU A 56 21.73 -4.29 8.98
CA LEU A 56 21.98 -5.67 8.57
C LEU A 56 23.04 -6.33 9.45
N ARG A 57 22.95 -7.66 9.57
CA ARG A 57 23.92 -8.43 10.35
C ARG A 57 25.31 -8.30 9.72
N PRO A 58 26.38 -8.31 10.53
CA PRO A 58 27.75 -8.38 10.00
C PRO A 58 27.90 -9.55 9.01
N GLY A 59 28.50 -9.27 7.85
CA GLY A 59 28.67 -10.24 6.76
C GLY A 59 27.47 -10.35 5.80
N ALA A 60 26.38 -9.63 6.01
CA ALA A 60 25.32 -9.51 5.00
C ALA A 60 25.86 -8.81 3.74
N ALA A 61 25.34 -9.20 2.58
CA ALA A 61 25.60 -8.49 1.33
C ALA A 61 24.92 -7.12 1.38
N LEU A 62 25.69 -6.06 1.22
CA LEU A 62 25.21 -4.68 1.15
C LEU A 62 25.03 -4.28 -0.32
N ALA A 63 24.08 -3.39 -0.59
CA ALA A 63 23.95 -2.82 -1.93
C ALA A 63 25.14 -1.92 -2.28
N SER A 64 25.69 -1.23 -1.29
CA SER A 64 26.91 -0.46 -1.46
C SER A 64 28.11 -1.39 -1.71
N GLY A 65 28.85 -1.15 -2.78
CA GLY A 65 29.95 -2.01 -3.20
C GLY A 65 29.51 -3.35 -3.81
N ALA A 66 28.23 -3.48 -4.19
CA ALA A 66 27.77 -4.62 -4.98
C ALA A 66 28.47 -4.68 -6.34
N GLY A 67 28.33 -5.82 -7.03
CA GLY A 67 28.95 -6.05 -8.32
C GLY A 67 28.57 -5.02 -9.40
N ASN A 68 29.31 -5.03 -10.51
CA ASN A 68 29.09 -4.10 -11.60
C ASN A 68 28.02 -4.61 -12.57
N ARG A 69 27.22 -3.68 -13.12
CA ARG A 69 26.30 -3.96 -14.22
C ARG A 69 27.09 -4.37 -15.47
N ALA A 70 26.55 -5.30 -16.25
CA ALA A 70 27.16 -5.73 -17.52
C ALA A 70 27.19 -4.60 -18.58
N ARG A 71 26.25 -3.66 -18.49
CA ARG A 71 26.24 -2.40 -19.23
C ARG A 71 26.32 -1.26 -18.24
N GLU A 72 27.07 -0.21 -18.57
CA GLU A 72 27.13 0.98 -17.74
C GLU A 72 25.74 1.63 -17.68
N GLU A 73 25.29 1.91 -16.47
CA GLU A 73 23.98 2.47 -16.19
C GLU A 73 24.13 3.52 -15.10
N GLN A 74 23.35 4.58 -15.19
CA GLN A 74 23.33 5.58 -14.13
C GLN A 74 22.69 4.99 -12.86
N PRO A 75 23.21 5.35 -11.67
CA PRO A 75 22.59 4.98 -10.41
C PRO A 75 21.15 5.53 -10.31
N ASP A 76 20.25 4.76 -9.71
CA ASP A 76 18.89 5.21 -9.40
C ASP A 76 18.94 6.17 -8.19
N SER A 77 18.11 7.22 -8.21
CA SER A 77 18.10 8.25 -7.16
C SER A 77 17.49 7.75 -5.86
N GLU A 78 16.63 6.74 -5.91
CA GLU A 78 15.84 6.29 -4.77
C GLU A 78 16.08 4.83 -4.41
N ARG A 79 16.26 3.95 -5.40
CA ARG A 79 16.35 2.50 -5.19
C ARG A 79 17.78 1.99 -5.14
N THR A 80 18.03 1.00 -4.28
CA THR A 80 19.28 0.25 -4.27
C THR A 80 19.40 -0.68 -5.49
N CYS A 81 20.60 -1.18 -5.78
CA CYS A 81 20.78 -2.12 -6.89
C CYS A 81 19.93 -3.39 -6.72
N PHE A 82 19.80 -3.91 -5.50
CA PHE A 82 18.98 -5.09 -5.21
C PHE A 82 17.48 -4.81 -5.31
N GLU A 83 17.02 -3.62 -4.93
CA GLU A 83 15.62 -3.22 -5.11
C GLU A 83 15.25 -3.08 -6.59
N ARG A 84 16.19 -2.67 -7.45
CA ARG A 84 16.00 -2.59 -8.91
C ARG A 84 15.94 -3.96 -9.60
N ASP A 85 16.54 -4.97 -8.99
CA ASP A 85 16.68 -6.31 -9.57
C ASP A 85 15.52 -7.25 -9.19
N ARG A 86 14.62 -6.81 -8.32
CA ARG A 86 13.38 -7.53 -7.96
C ARG A 86 12.29 -7.35 -9.00
#